data_AF-E1Z2J4-F1
#
_entry.id   AF-E1Z2J4-F1
#
_cell.length_a   1.000
_cell.length_b   1.000
_cell.length_c   1.000
_cell.angle_alpha   90.00
_cell.angle_beta   90.00
_cell.angle_gamma   90.00
#
_symmetry.space_group_name_H-M   'P 1'
#
loop_
_entity.id
_entity.type
_entity.pdbx_description
1 polymer ?
#
loop_
_entity_poly.entity_id
_entity_poly.type
_entity_poly.pdbx_seq_one_letter_code
_entity_poly.pdbx_strand_id
1 'polypeptide(L)'
;MGADDFMQRLEMALYAFGFTGDNSIAMVNLCRDEVTVTLKHRIEQIFGSSFSTNGLGGVLTCGKTGMGAGFSHSPLCSSNKERYVFFSFPHISINSRGEVGPMARPGRHDASCACGALIKAHAEIRTQGLMCNCKIPGVHEPLEPEYSILKQRIARRLRHEGNTDESVKSLSLGGWASQHWSGRGGVGRGGLSPGVITGVQIHNWSNNFEDDSPNLEFVAPTSVYVVVGGEKTHLDLSAMPPVTPRQMRAIAGPADVINQGGQTLLREEAAPYAFDSKDARRRKRERLLRYISLMREEGLEAEAELLEASMQSRLGLQAKIARGQPGRIEGDTSVVIDQKAAAASVRELQEIRQLLEEKHRQQQVVKEQQEEQKKAYAAAAAAQQVQQRQAPAPPQAGPK
;
A
#
# COMPACT_ATOMS: atom_id res chain seq x y z
N MET A 1 11.88 10.59 -9.73
CA MET A 1 12.23 10.32 -11.14
C MET A 1 11.01 10.65 -11.99
N GLY A 2 11.18 11.13 -13.23
CA GLY A 2 10.04 11.20 -14.15
C GLY A 2 9.50 9.80 -14.42
N ALA A 3 8.19 9.65 -14.67
CA ALA A 3 7.56 8.33 -14.79
C ALA A 3 8.18 7.48 -15.94
N ASP A 4 8.54 8.11 -17.05
CA ASP A 4 9.15 7.43 -18.20
C ASP A 4 10.60 6.99 -17.89
N ASP A 5 11.41 7.85 -17.27
CA ASP A 5 12.76 7.53 -16.80
C ASP A 5 12.74 6.38 -15.79
N PHE A 6 11.79 6.43 -14.84
CA PHE A 6 11.56 5.35 -13.88
C PHE A 6 11.27 4.01 -14.57
N MET A 7 10.32 3.98 -15.51
CA MET A 7 9.92 2.73 -16.18
C MET A 7 11.05 2.15 -17.03
N GLN A 8 11.86 2.99 -17.67
CA GLN A 8 12.97 2.54 -18.49
C GLN A 8 14.11 1.95 -17.65
N ARG A 9 14.51 2.64 -16.57
CA ARG A 9 15.50 2.11 -15.62
C ARG A 9 15.04 0.81 -15.01
N LEU A 10 13.75 0.71 -14.70
CA LEU A 10 13.16 -0.49 -14.14
C LEU A 10 13.16 -1.66 -15.14
N GLU A 11 12.76 -1.43 -16.40
CA GLU A 11 12.77 -2.46 -17.44
C GLU A 11 14.18 -3.03 -17.61
N MET A 12 15.20 -2.17 -17.70
CA MET A 12 16.59 -2.60 -17.83
C MET A 12 17.09 -3.36 -16.59
N ALA A 13 16.75 -2.89 -15.39
CA ALA A 13 17.12 -3.56 -14.15
C ALA A 13 16.46 -4.94 -14.04
N LEU A 14 15.17 -5.06 -14.36
CA LEU A 14 14.44 -6.34 -14.36
C LEU A 14 14.97 -7.31 -15.43
N TYR A 15 15.36 -6.80 -16.61
CA TYR A 15 15.97 -7.59 -17.67
C TYR A 15 17.27 -8.26 -17.22
N ALA A 16 18.09 -7.57 -16.42
CA ALA A 16 19.32 -8.12 -15.84
C ALA A 16 19.04 -9.39 -15.00
N PHE A 17 17.87 -9.49 -14.37
CA PHE A 17 17.44 -10.64 -13.58
C PHE A 17 16.53 -11.62 -14.35
N GLY A 18 16.44 -11.45 -15.68
CA GLY A 18 15.73 -12.35 -16.58
C GLY A 18 14.21 -12.15 -16.62
N PHE A 19 13.71 -11.01 -16.15
CA PHE A 19 12.31 -10.61 -16.32
C PHE A 19 12.17 -9.79 -17.61
N THR A 20 11.19 -10.14 -18.43
CA THR A 20 10.82 -9.42 -19.66
C THR A 20 9.31 -9.31 -19.73
N GLY A 21 8.80 -8.39 -20.55
CA GLY A 21 7.36 -8.29 -20.78
C GLY A 21 6.72 -9.53 -21.41
N ASP A 22 7.51 -10.38 -22.07
CA ASP A 22 7.00 -11.61 -22.70
C ASP A 22 6.92 -12.78 -21.70
N ASN A 23 7.71 -12.76 -20.63
CA ASN A 23 7.84 -13.88 -19.70
C ASN A 23 7.35 -13.61 -18.28
N SER A 24 6.84 -12.40 -18.03
CA SER A 24 6.44 -11.95 -16.71
C SER A 24 5.06 -11.31 -16.78
N ILE A 25 4.19 -11.62 -15.83
CA ILE A 25 2.92 -10.91 -15.66
C ILE A 25 3.07 -9.78 -14.64
N ALA A 26 2.58 -8.59 -15.00
CA ALA A 26 2.49 -7.47 -14.08
C ALA A 26 1.19 -7.53 -13.26
N MET A 27 1.33 -7.39 -11.95
CA MET A 27 0.22 -7.18 -11.02
C MET A 27 0.29 -5.76 -10.49
N VAL A 28 -0.76 -4.97 -10.72
CA VAL A 28 -0.76 -3.52 -10.49
C VAL A 28 -1.77 -3.16 -9.40
N ASN A 29 -1.31 -2.45 -8.37
CA ASN A 29 -2.13 -1.91 -7.30
C ASN A 29 -1.93 -0.38 -7.20
N LEU A 30 -2.94 0.37 -7.63
CA LEU A 30 -2.98 1.83 -7.59
C LEU A 30 -4.23 2.31 -6.86
N CYS A 31 -4.35 3.62 -6.67
CA CYS A 31 -5.62 4.23 -6.30
C CYS A 31 -6.68 3.98 -7.40
N ARG A 32 -7.97 3.99 -7.04
CA ARG A 32 -9.07 3.96 -8.02
C ARG A 32 -9.27 5.28 -8.75
N ASP A 33 -8.56 6.34 -8.34
CA ASP A 33 -8.58 7.66 -8.98
C ASP A 33 -8.07 7.57 -10.43
N GLU A 34 -8.77 8.22 -11.37
CA GLU A 34 -8.50 8.11 -12.80
C GLU A 34 -7.12 8.62 -13.20
N VAL A 35 -6.55 9.53 -12.42
CA VAL A 35 -5.24 10.14 -12.68
C VAL A 35 -4.09 9.13 -12.56
N THR A 36 -4.32 8.00 -11.88
CA THR A 36 -3.32 6.94 -11.74
C THR A 36 -3.18 6.06 -12.99
N VAL A 37 -4.12 6.18 -13.93
CA VAL A 37 -4.13 5.40 -15.18
C VAL A 37 -2.87 5.66 -16.02
N THR A 38 -2.27 6.84 -15.90
CA THR A 38 -1.05 7.25 -16.60
C THR A 38 0.14 6.34 -16.32
N LEU A 39 0.37 5.97 -15.05
CA LEU A 39 1.42 5.03 -14.65
C LEU A 39 1.04 3.60 -15.03
N LYS A 40 -0.24 3.22 -14.87
CA LYS A 40 -0.74 1.90 -15.29
C LYS A 40 -0.46 1.65 -16.78
N HIS A 41 -0.76 2.61 -17.65
CA HIS A 41 -0.51 2.49 -19.08
C HIS A 41 0.97 2.28 -19.39
N ARG A 42 1.88 2.98 -18.70
CA ARG A 42 3.33 2.78 -18.90
C ARG A 42 3.80 1.39 -18.45
N ILE A 43 3.24 0.86 -17.37
CA ILE A 43 3.49 -0.52 -16.94
C ILE A 43 3.00 -1.51 -18.01
N GLU A 44 1.79 -1.33 -18.51
CA GLU A 44 1.20 -2.22 -19.52
C GLU A 44 1.89 -2.12 -20.88
N GLN A 45 2.44 -0.97 -21.22
CA GLN A 45 3.29 -0.81 -22.40
C GLN A 45 4.49 -1.74 -22.35
N ILE A 46 5.06 -2.04 -21.17
CA ILE A 46 6.21 -2.95 -21.02
C ILE A 46 5.76 -4.39 -20.87
N PHE A 47 4.82 -4.68 -19.95
CA PHE A 47 4.43 -6.03 -19.54
C PHE A 47 3.19 -6.60 -20.23
N GLY A 48 2.58 -5.86 -21.16
CA GLY A 48 1.29 -6.24 -21.74
C GLY A 48 0.14 -6.04 -20.75
N SER A 49 -0.96 -6.77 -20.92
CA SER A 49 -2.11 -6.68 -20.03
C SER A 49 -1.75 -7.01 -18.59
N SER A 50 -2.09 -6.12 -17.65
CA SER A 50 -1.79 -6.30 -16.23
C SER A 50 -3.00 -6.83 -15.44
N PHE A 51 -2.73 -7.54 -14.34
CA PHE A 51 -3.74 -7.90 -13.35
C PHE A 51 -3.90 -6.77 -12.33
N SER A 52 -5.02 -6.05 -12.36
CA SER A 52 -5.26 -4.90 -11.49
C SER A 52 -5.91 -5.30 -10.16
N THR A 53 -5.44 -4.69 -9.07
CA THR A 53 -5.98 -4.87 -7.71
C THR A 53 -6.22 -3.56 -6.99
N ASN A 54 -6.45 -2.50 -7.78
CA ASN A 54 -6.67 -1.15 -7.29
C ASN A 54 -7.73 -1.07 -6.19
N GLY A 55 -7.51 -0.18 -5.25
CA GLY A 55 -8.44 0.15 -4.16
C GLY A 55 -8.32 1.62 -3.79
N LEU A 56 -9.26 2.13 -2.98
CA LEU A 56 -9.23 3.51 -2.53
C LEU A 56 -7.90 3.84 -1.81
N GLY A 57 -7.22 4.92 -2.22
CA GLY A 57 -5.88 5.25 -1.71
C GLY A 57 -4.82 4.15 -1.93
N GLY A 58 -5.07 3.26 -2.88
CA GLY A 58 -4.25 2.08 -3.17
C GLY A 58 -4.37 0.96 -2.14
N VAL A 59 -5.40 0.94 -1.29
CA VAL A 59 -5.59 -0.12 -0.27
C VAL A 59 -5.74 -1.51 -0.90
N LEU A 60 -4.99 -2.50 -0.39
CA LEU A 60 -5.09 -3.89 -0.85
C LEU A 60 -6.21 -4.62 -0.12
N THR A 61 -7.35 -4.81 -0.80
CA THR A 61 -8.51 -5.58 -0.34
C THR A 61 -8.74 -6.87 -1.13
N CYS A 62 -8.04 -7.07 -2.25
CA CYS A 62 -8.12 -8.29 -3.08
C CYS A 62 -7.73 -9.56 -2.31
N GLY A 63 -6.92 -9.42 -1.25
CA GLY A 63 -6.52 -10.50 -0.37
C GLY A 63 -5.71 -11.60 -1.06
N LYS A 64 -5.53 -12.72 -0.35
CA LYS A 64 -4.79 -13.88 -0.87
C LYS A 64 -5.52 -14.51 -2.06
N THR A 65 -6.85 -14.50 -2.06
CA THR A 65 -7.66 -15.06 -3.15
C THR A 65 -7.49 -14.27 -4.44
N GLY A 66 -7.58 -12.94 -4.39
CA GLY A 66 -7.36 -12.09 -5.56
C GLY A 66 -5.92 -12.17 -6.08
N MET A 67 -4.92 -12.23 -5.18
CA MET A 67 -3.54 -12.49 -5.60
C MET A 67 -3.39 -13.88 -6.26
N GLY A 68 -3.98 -14.91 -5.67
CA GLY A 68 -3.95 -16.28 -6.21
C GLY A 68 -4.56 -16.37 -7.61
N ALA A 69 -5.65 -15.64 -7.87
CA ALA A 69 -6.23 -15.54 -9.20
C ALA A 69 -5.29 -14.88 -10.22
N GLY A 70 -4.47 -13.90 -9.80
CA GLY A 70 -3.44 -13.33 -10.65
C GLY A 70 -2.27 -14.28 -10.93
N PHE A 71 -1.99 -15.23 -10.03
CA PHE A 71 -0.84 -16.14 -10.18
C PHE A 71 -1.00 -17.15 -11.31
N SER A 72 -2.23 -17.59 -11.59
CA SER A 72 -2.52 -18.52 -12.68
C SER A 72 -2.33 -17.94 -14.09
N HIS A 73 -2.02 -16.65 -14.22
CA HIS A 73 -1.95 -15.95 -15.51
C HIS A 73 -0.51 -15.66 -15.98
N SER A 74 0.52 -16.09 -15.24
CA SER A 74 1.90 -15.91 -15.70
C SER A 74 2.16 -16.71 -16.98
N PRO A 75 2.84 -16.13 -17.99
CA PRO A 75 3.30 -16.88 -19.14
C PRO A 75 4.27 -18.00 -18.74
N LEU A 76 4.04 -19.20 -19.25
CA LEU A 76 5.00 -20.32 -19.19
C LEU A 76 5.88 -20.26 -20.43
N CYS A 77 6.93 -19.43 -20.41
CA CYS A 77 7.90 -19.35 -21.51
C CYS A 77 8.81 -20.60 -21.53
N SER A 78 9.76 -20.64 -22.48
CA SER A 78 10.69 -21.78 -22.70
C SER A 78 11.43 -22.29 -21.45
N SER A 79 11.58 -21.48 -20.41
CA SER A 79 12.16 -21.89 -19.14
C SER A 79 11.22 -22.66 -18.21
N ASN A 80 9.93 -22.79 -18.55
CA ASN A 80 8.84 -23.35 -17.73
C ASN A 80 8.80 -22.81 -16.29
N LYS A 81 9.11 -21.51 -16.15
CA LYS A 81 9.16 -20.80 -14.87
C LYS A 81 8.19 -19.63 -14.93
N GLU A 82 7.35 -19.51 -13.92
CA GLU A 82 6.45 -18.37 -13.73
C GLU A 82 7.21 -17.18 -13.16
N ARG A 83 6.90 -15.98 -13.65
CA ARG A 83 7.51 -14.73 -13.20
C ARG A 83 6.44 -13.67 -13.00
N TYR A 84 6.54 -12.97 -11.90
CA TYR A 84 5.55 -12.00 -11.46
C TYR A 84 6.25 -10.68 -11.15
N VAL A 85 5.65 -9.57 -11.54
CA VAL A 85 6.14 -8.24 -11.20
C VAL A 85 5.02 -7.47 -10.51
N PHE A 86 5.19 -7.19 -9.22
CA PHE A 86 4.21 -6.51 -8.38
C PHE A 86 4.51 -5.02 -8.30
N PHE A 87 3.53 -4.22 -8.67
CA PHE A 87 3.56 -2.77 -8.60
C PHE A 87 2.55 -2.30 -7.54
N SER A 88 2.98 -1.47 -6.59
CA SER A 88 2.06 -0.85 -5.63
C SER A 88 2.42 0.60 -5.36
N PHE A 89 1.58 1.53 -5.82
CA PHE A 89 1.77 2.97 -5.67
C PHE A 89 0.50 3.63 -5.12
N PRO A 90 0.50 4.14 -3.88
CA PRO A 90 -0.31 5.29 -3.55
C PRO A 90 0.10 6.49 -4.42
N HIS A 91 -0.76 7.50 -4.47
CA HIS A 91 -0.53 8.69 -5.28
C HIS A 91 -0.77 9.98 -4.52
N ILE A 92 -0.17 11.06 -4.99
CA ILE A 92 -0.34 12.41 -4.47
C ILE A 92 -0.19 13.43 -5.59
N SER A 93 -0.82 14.58 -5.45
CA SER A 93 -0.52 15.73 -6.30
C SER A 93 0.34 16.76 -5.58
N ILE A 94 1.18 17.44 -6.35
CA ILE A 94 1.93 18.62 -5.93
C ILE A 94 1.75 19.63 -7.05
N ASN A 95 1.20 20.80 -6.75
CA ASN A 95 1.00 21.84 -7.76
C ASN A 95 2.28 22.66 -8.01
N SER A 96 2.23 23.58 -8.97
CA SER A 96 3.36 24.47 -9.32
C SER A 96 3.86 25.35 -8.17
N ARG A 97 3.02 25.58 -7.14
CA ARG A 97 3.38 26.32 -5.92
C ARG A 97 4.03 25.45 -4.85
N GLY A 98 4.17 24.14 -5.10
CA GLY A 98 4.68 23.17 -4.14
C GLY A 98 3.65 22.75 -3.08
N GLU A 99 2.38 23.12 -3.25
CA GLU A 99 1.31 22.72 -2.33
C GLU A 99 0.94 21.25 -2.56
N VAL A 100 0.91 20.48 -1.48
CA VAL A 100 0.66 19.04 -1.51
C VAL A 100 -0.82 18.76 -1.35
N GLY A 101 -1.42 18.06 -2.32
CA GLY A 101 -2.81 17.62 -2.28
C GLY A 101 -3.75 18.30 -3.29
N PRO A 102 -3.64 19.60 -3.61
CA PRO A 102 -4.44 20.23 -4.66
C PRO A 102 -4.11 19.68 -6.04
N MET A 103 -5.13 19.55 -6.89
CA MET A 103 -4.97 19.07 -8.27
C MET A 103 -5.99 19.72 -9.21
N ALA A 104 -5.53 20.25 -10.32
CA ALA A 104 -6.39 20.71 -11.40
C ALA A 104 -6.88 19.51 -12.24
N ARG A 105 -8.18 19.47 -12.54
CA ARG A 105 -8.78 18.42 -13.38
C ARG A 105 -9.47 19.03 -14.59
N PRO A 106 -9.34 18.43 -15.78
CA PRO A 106 -9.99 18.93 -16.99
C PRO A 106 -11.50 19.12 -16.78
N GLY A 107 -12.02 20.27 -17.21
CA GLY A 107 -13.44 20.59 -17.12
C GLY A 107 -13.97 20.93 -15.72
N ARG A 108 -13.09 21.12 -14.71
CA ARG A 108 -13.47 21.62 -13.38
C ARG A 108 -12.92 23.02 -13.15
N HIS A 109 -13.79 23.91 -12.68
CA HIS A 109 -13.42 25.29 -12.32
C HIS A 109 -12.57 25.34 -11.05
N ASP A 110 -12.95 24.55 -10.03
CA ASP A 110 -12.24 24.51 -8.75
C ASP A 110 -11.15 23.45 -8.71
N ALA A 111 -10.09 23.74 -7.95
CA ALA A 111 -9.05 22.77 -7.63
C ALA A 111 -9.67 21.58 -6.87
N SER A 112 -9.43 20.39 -7.39
CA SER A 112 -9.76 19.13 -6.73
C SER A 112 -8.59 18.67 -5.85
N CYS A 113 -8.60 17.41 -5.43
CA CYS A 113 -7.53 16.85 -4.62
C CYS A 113 -7.02 15.49 -5.10
N ALA A 114 -5.76 15.16 -4.78
CA ALA A 114 -5.18 13.84 -4.99
C ALA A 114 -4.13 13.52 -3.90
N CYS A 115 -4.23 12.41 -3.17
CA CYS A 115 -5.32 11.44 -3.14
C CYS A 115 -6.44 11.87 -2.17
N GLY A 116 -7.68 12.01 -2.66
CA GLY A 116 -8.80 12.45 -1.82
C GLY A 116 -9.06 11.57 -0.59
N ALA A 117 -8.90 10.25 -0.72
CA ALA A 117 -9.05 9.33 0.41
C ALA A 117 -7.94 9.46 1.46
N LEU A 118 -6.71 9.69 1.02
CA LEU A 118 -5.58 9.91 1.93
C LEU A 118 -5.72 11.25 2.65
N ILE A 119 -6.18 12.29 1.95
CA ILE A 119 -6.45 13.61 2.54
C ILE A 119 -7.59 13.53 3.57
N LYS A 120 -8.69 12.84 3.26
CA LYS A 120 -9.79 12.59 4.20
C LYS A 120 -9.30 11.83 5.45
N ALA A 121 -8.53 10.75 5.24
CA ALA A 121 -7.97 9.97 6.35
C ALA A 121 -7.00 10.78 7.22
N HIS A 122 -6.15 11.60 6.61
CA HIS A 122 -5.24 12.51 7.31
C HIS A 122 -6.00 13.52 8.18
N ALA A 123 -7.03 14.18 7.63
CA ALA A 123 -7.85 15.13 8.36
C ALA A 123 -8.60 14.47 9.53
N GLU A 124 -9.22 13.31 9.30
CA GLU A 124 -9.95 12.58 10.35
C GLU A 124 -9.04 12.07 11.47
N ILE A 125 -7.85 11.52 11.14
CA ILE A 125 -6.91 11.07 12.17
C ILE A 125 -6.40 12.24 13.02
N ARG A 126 -6.13 13.40 12.39
CA ARG A 126 -5.69 14.60 13.11
C ARG A 126 -6.76 15.16 14.05
N THR A 127 -8.00 15.14 13.61
CA THR A 127 -9.12 15.74 14.36
C THR A 127 -9.66 14.82 15.44
N GLN A 128 -9.82 13.52 15.13
CA GLN A 128 -10.41 12.53 16.03
C GLN A 128 -9.38 11.92 16.98
N GLY A 129 -8.10 11.93 16.61
CA GLY A 129 -7.01 11.25 17.32
C GLY A 129 -6.56 9.95 16.64
N LEU A 130 -5.34 9.53 16.93
CA LEU A 130 -4.72 8.33 16.36
C LEU A 130 -5.29 7.07 17.02
N MET A 131 -5.46 7.08 18.34
CA MET A 131 -5.93 5.91 19.11
C MET A 131 -7.34 5.47 18.72
N CYS A 132 -8.26 6.42 18.54
CA CYS A 132 -9.64 6.08 18.18
C CYS A 132 -9.75 5.44 16.80
N ASN A 133 -8.81 5.74 15.89
CA ASN A 133 -8.73 5.20 14.53
C ASN A 133 -7.92 3.90 14.44
N CYS A 134 -7.13 3.53 15.47
CA CYS A 134 -6.39 2.28 15.56
C CYS A 134 -7.29 1.08 15.92
N LYS A 135 -8.25 0.75 15.06
CA LYS A 135 -9.12 -0.42 15.27
C LYS A 135 -8.38 -1.74 15.07
N ILE A 136 -8.91 -2.80 15.68
CA ILE A 136 -8.41 -4.16 15.50
C ILE A 136 -8.52 -4.59 14.02
N PRO A 137 -7.53 -5.31 13.46
CA PRO A 137 -7.62 -5.82 12.10
C PRO A 137 -8.83 -6.75 11.90
N GLY A 138 -9.48 -6.65 10.74
CA GLY A 138 -10.66 -7.44 10.37
C GLY A 138 -11.99 -6.70 10.53
N VAL A 139 -12.01 -5.59 11.25
CA VAL A 139 -13.20 -4.71 11.37
C VAL A 139 -13.19 -3.66 10.27
N HIS A 140 -14.35 -3.36 9.71
CA HIS A 140 -14.55 -2.29 8.73
C HIS A 140 -15.96 -1.73 8.84
N GLU A 141 -16.16 -0.52 8.34
CA GLU A 141 -17.48 0.08 8.21
C GLU A 141 -18.19 -0.52 6.99
N PRO A 142 -19.39 -1.09 7.11
CA PRO A 142 -20.08 -1.74 5.99
C PRO A 142 -20.34 -0.84 4.79
N LEU A 143 -20.61 0.45 5.03
CA LEU A 143 -20.87 1.44 3.96
C LEU A 143 -19.59 2.06 3.39
N GLU A 144 -18.46 1.94 4.10
CA GLU A 144 -17.16 2.49 3.69
C GLU A 144 -16.03 1.45 3.87
N PRO A 145 -16.11 0.26 3.26
CA PRO A 145 -15.19 -0.84 3.57
C PRO A 145 -13.75 -0.51 3.18
N GLU A 146 -13.49 -0.05 1.95
CA GLU A 146 -12.13 0.28 1.49
C GLU A 146 -11.53 1.45 2.29
N TYR A 147 -12.34 2.50 2.53
CA TYR A 147 -11.89 3.69 3.24
C TYR A 147 -11.59 3.41 4.72
N SER A 148 -12.48 2.71 5.43
CA SER A 148 -12.27 2.37 6.84
C SER A 148 -11.07 1.44 7.02
N ILE A 149 -10.89 0.44 6.16
CA ILE A 149 -9.70 -0.43 6.18
C ILE A 149 -8.43 0.38 5.93
N LEU A 150 -8.44 1.27 4.93
CA LEU A 150 -7.32 2.17 4.63
C LEU A 150 -6.96 3.02 5.86
N LYS A 151 -7.93 3.76 6.41
CA LYS A 151 -7.73 4.67 7.54
C LYS A 151 -7.19 3.94 8.77
N GLN A 152 -7.77 2.79 9.10
CA GLN A 152 -7.35 2.01 10.26
C GLN A 152 -5.93 1.45 10.08
N ARG A 153 -5.57 0.97 8.88
CA ARG A 153 -4.20 0.51 8.57
C ARG A 153 -3.18 1.64 8.71
N ILE A 154 -3.54 2.83 8.25
CA ILE A 154 -2.68 4.00 8.38
C ILE A 154 -2.49 4.37 9.85
N ALA A 155 -3.58 4.42 10.62
CA ALA A 155 -3.50 4.71 12.05
C ALA A 155 -2.60 3.71 12.78
N ARG A 156 -2.76 2.40 12.53
CA ARG A 156 -1.88 1.37 13.11
C ARG A 156 -0.43 1.53 12.70
N ARG A 157 -0.16 1.90 11.44
CA ARG A 157 1.20 2.14 10.96
C ARG A 157 1.84 3.34 11.67
N LEU A 158 1.14 4.47 11.75
CA LEU A 158 1.65 5.67 12.44
C LEU A 158 1.96 5.39 13.90
N ARG A 159 1.08 4.64 14.59
CA ARG A 159 1.31 4.20 15.97
C ARG A 159 2.55 3.31 16.08
N HIS A 160 2.72 2.38 15.14
CA HIS A 160 3.91 1.52 15.10
C HIS A 160 5.21 2.32 14.93
N GLU A 161 5.16 3.41 14.18
CA GLU A 161 6.29 4.34 14.00
C GLU A 161 6.50 5.31 15.18
N GLY A 162 5.74 5.16 16.26
CA GLY A 162 5.89 5.95 17.49
C GLY A 162 5.10 7.25 17.53
N ASN A 163 4.18 7.49 16.59
CA ASN A 163 3.32 8.67 16.64
C ASN A 163 2.27 8.55 17.76
N THR A 164 1.92 9.69 18.36
CA THR A 164 0.89 9.86 19.40
C THR A 164 -0.27 10.71 18.89
N ASP A 165 -1.35 10.82 19.67
CA ASP A 165 -2.49 11.70 19.35
C ASP A 165 -2.08 13.18 19.23
N GLU A 166 -1.06 13.59 19.97
CA GLU A 166 -0.48 14.94 19.90
C GLU A 166 0.40 15.10 18.66
N SER A 167 1.28 14.12 18.38
CA SER A 167 2.23 14.23 17.26
C SER A 167 1.52 14.26 15.91
N VAL A 168 0.42 13.51 15.75
CA VAL A 168 -0.33 13.49 14.50
C VAL A 168 -0.97 14.84 14.19
N LYS A 169 -1.37 15.63 15.20
CA LYS A 169 -2.00 16.94 15.00
C LYS A 169 -1.08 17.91 14.26
N SER A 170 0.23 17.81 14.42
CA SER A 170 1.23 18.62 13.71
C SER A 170 1.75 18.00 12.41
N LEU A 171 1.38 16.76 12.10
CA LEU A 171 1.95 16.04 10.95
C LEU A 171 1.41 16.62 9.64
N SER A 172 2.30 17.13 8.78
CA SER A 172 1.94 17.62 7.45
C SER A 172 1.48 16.46 6.55
N LEU A 173 0.69 16.76 5.52
CA LEU A 173 0.23 15.75 4.57
C LEU A 173 1.42 15.05 3.88
N GLY A 174 2.48 15.80 3.54
CA GLY A 174 3.72 15.26 2.98
C GLY A 174 4.50 14.36 3.95
N GLY A 175 4.60 14.75 5.23
CA GLY A 175 5.21 13.92 6.28
C GLY A 175 4.42 12.62 6.50
N TRP A 176 3.10 12.72 6.54
CA TRP A 176 2.17 11.60 6.65
C TRP A 176 2.27 10.63 5.46
N ALA A 177 2.35 11.19 4.26
CA ALA A 177 2.57 10.48 3.01
C ALA A 177 3.88 9.65 3.07
N SER A 178 5.00 10.29 3.40
CA SER A 178 6.30 9.62 3.47
C SER A 178 6.33 8.44 4.47
N GLN A 179 5.67 8.59 5.62
CA GLN A 179 5.54 7.59 6.67
C GLN A 179 4.61 6.43 6.26
N HIS A 180 3.45 6.76 5.66
CA HIS A 180 2.50 5.74 5.22
C HIS A 180 3.07 4.84 4.10
N TRP A 181 3.77 5.43 3.14
CA TRP A 181 4.10 4.75 1.88
C TRP A 181 5.33 3.84 1.96
N SER A 182 6.16 4.03 2.97
CA SER A 182 7.41 3.28 3.14
C SER A 182 7.24 1.83 3.63
N GLY A 183 6.00 1.39 3.96
CA GLY A 183 5.72 0.08 4.60
C GLY A 183 4.92 -0.92 3.77
N ARG A 184 4.61 -0.63 2.50
CA ARG A 184 3.84 -1.51 1.61
C ARG A 184 4.78 -2.41 0.82
N GLY A 185 4.67 -3.73 0.98
CA GLY A 185 5.21 -4.70 0.03
C GLY A 185 6.00 -5.86 0.65
N GLY A 186 5.34 -7.01 0.78
CA GLY A 186 5.98 -8.30 1.00
C GLY A 186 5.06 -9.42 0.55
N VAL A 187 5.34 -10.02 -0.61
CA VAL A 187 4.74 -11.30 -1.03
C VAL A 187 5.88 -12.30 -1.14
N GLY A 188 6.25 -12.89 0.00
CA GLY A 188 7.14 -14.05 0.03
C GLY A 188 6.31 -15.32 0.02
N ARG A 189 6.19 -15.98 -1.12
CA ARG A 189 5.78 -17.39 -1.18
C ARG A 189 6.98 -18.19 -1.69
N GLY A 190 7.41 -19.19 -0.92
CA GLY A 190 8.51 -20.06 -1.32
C GLY A 190 8.21 -20.71 -2.67
N GLY A 191 9.14 -20.58 -3.63
CA GLY A 191 9.06 -21.16 -4.97
C GLY A 191 8.81 -20.18 -6.12
N LEU A 192 8.35 -18.96 -5.86
CA LEU A 192 8.13 -17.95 -6.91
C LEU A 192 9.37 -17.07 -7.11
N SER A 193 9.54 -16.54 -8.33
CA SER A 193 10.52 -15.48 -8.62
C SER A 193 9.83 -14.12 -8.82
N PRO A 194 9.43 -13.40 -7.75
CA PRO A 194 8.78 -12.10 -7.86
C PRO A 194 9.76 -10.93 -8.00
N GLY A 195 9.45 -9.96 -8.85
CA GLY A 195 9.90 -8.57 -8.73
C GLY A 195 8.88 -7.77 -7.93
N VAL A 196 9.32 -6.98 -6.96
CA VAL A 196 8.45 -6.11 -6.14
C VAL A 196 8.93 -4.68 -6.26
N ILE A 197 8.02 -3.81 -6.69
CA ILE A 197 8.26 -2.41 -6.98
C ILE A 197 7.18 -1.58 -6.31
N THR A 198 7.60 -0.77 -5.34
CA THR A 198 6.74 0.14 -4.61
C THR A 198 7.33 1.53 -4.55
N GLY A 199 6.45 2.51 -4.35
CA GLY A 199 6.83 3.92 -4.32
C GLY A 199 5.60 4.80 -4.26
N VAL A 200 5.78 6.03 -4.71
CA VAL A 200 4.72 7.04 -4.77
C VAL A 200 4.59 7.51 -6.20
N GLN A 201 3.36 7.51 -6.73
CA GLN A 201 3.05 8.24 -7.96
C GLN A 201 2.76 9.70 -7.61
N ILE A 202 3.40 10.64 -8.31
CA ILE A 202 3.28 12.07 -8.03
C ILE A 202 2.80 12.77 -9.31
N HIS A 203 1.68 13.47 -9.18
CA HIS A 203 1.07 14.26 -10.25
C HIS A 203 1.44 15.72 -10.09
N ASN A 204 1.98 16.35 -11.13
CA ASN A 204 2.14 17.79 -11.22
C ASN A 204 1.26 18.33 -12.33
N TRP A 205 -0.03 18.51 -12.02
CA TRP A 205 -1.04 18.95 -12.98
C TRP A 205 -1.56 20.34 -12.63
N SER A 206 -1.61 21.22 -13.62
CA SER A 206 -2.21 22.56 -13.53
C SER A 206 -3.12 22.83 -14.74
N ASN A 207 -4.12 23.68 -14.57
CA ASN A 207 -4.95 24.17 -15.68
C ASN A 207 -4.17 25.18 -16.53
N ASN A 208 -3.41 26.07 -15.88
CA ASN A 208 -2.49 27.01 -16.49
C ASN A 208 -1.19 26.98 -15.67
N PHE A 209 -0.05 26.81 -16.33
CA PHE A 209 1.24 27.11 -15.72
C PHE A 209 1.55 28.60 -15.93
N GLU A 210 2.48 29.17 -15.15
CA GLU A 210 2.92 30.56 -15.36
C GLU A 210 3.74 30.73 -16.65
N ASP A 211 4.13 29.59 -17.23
CA ASP A 211 4.84 29.41 -18.50
C ASP A 211 4.16 28.31 -19.35
N ASP A 212 4.74 27.97 -20.50
CA ASP A 212 4.25 26.89 -21.38
C ASP A 212 4.57 25.47 -20.83
N SER A 213 4.74 25.32 -19.51
CA SER A 213 5.03 24.02 -18.90
C SER A 213 3.85 23.05 -19.07
N PRO A 214 4.11 21.75 -19.30
CA PRO A 214 3.07 20.74 -19.45
C PRO A 214 2.72 20.12 -18.09
N ASN A 215 1.64 19.33 -18.08
CA ASN A 215 1.36 18.40 -16.98
C ASN A 215 2.39 17.26 -16.96
N LEU A 216 2.86 16.91 -15.77
CA LEU A 216 3.97 15.98 -15.59
C LEU A 216 3.66 14.87 -14.58
N GLU A 217 4.20 13.69 -14.86
CA GLU A 217 4.10 12.50 -14.01
C GLU A 217 5.46 12.08 -13.47
N PHE A 218 5.51 11.81 -12.17
CA PHE A 218 6.72 11.36 -11.49
C PHE A 218 6.46 10.11 -10.67
N VAL A 219 7.52 9.36 -10.43
CA VAL A 219 7.56 8.24 -9.48
C VAL A 219 8.72 8.44 -8.51
N ALA A 220 8.42 8.31 -7.22
CA ALA A 220 9.41 8.22 -6.15
C ALA A 220 9.48 6.76 -5.66
N PRO A 221 10.40 5.93 -6.18
CA PRO A 221 10.52 4.54 -5.75
C PRO A 221 11.02 4.47 -4.30
N THR A 222 10.44 3.57 -3.50
CA THR A 222 10.80 3.36 -2.10
C THR A 222 11.39 1.97 -1.86
N SER A 223 10.83 0.93 -2.49
CA SER A 223 11.35 -0.43 -2.41
C SER A 223 11.30 -1.10 -3.77
N VAL A 224 12.48 -1.46 -4.27
CA VAL A 224 12.64 -2.18 -5.54
C VAL A 224 13.54 -3.38 -5.26
N TYR A 225 13.02 -4.58 -5.43
CA TYR A 225 13.79 -5.81 -5.26
C TYR A 225 13.24 -6.93 -6.14
N VAL A 226 14.08 -7.92 -6.39
CA VAL A 226 13.70 -9.18 -7.04
C VAL A 226 14.02 -10.33 -6.11
N VAL A 227 13.30 -11.42 -6.25
CA VAL A 227 13.64 -12.70 -5.64
C VAL A 227 13.82 -13.70 -6.76
N VAL A 228 15.02 -14.26 -6.91
CA VAL A 228 15.35 -15.22 -7.97
C VAL A 228 16.04 -16.40 -7.32
N GLY A 229 15.52 -17.62 -7.55
CA GLY A 229 16.09 -18.82 -6.93
C GLY A 229 15.99 -18.84 -5.40
N GLY A 230 15.07 -18.07 -4.82
CA GLY A 230 14.92 -17.91 -3.37
C GLY A 230 15.83 -16.84 -2.76
N GLU A 231 16.74 -16.24 -3.53
CA GLU A 231 17.60 -15.16 -3.08
C GLU A 231 16.95 -13.80 -3.38
N LYS A 232 16.86 -12.94 -2.36
CA LYS A 232 16.31 -11.59 -2.48
C LYS A 232 17.43 -10.59 -2.75
N THR A 233 17.31 -9.83 -3.85
CA THR A 233 18.28 -8.81 -4.25
C THR A 233 17.58 -7.45 -4.38
N HIS A 234 18.06 -6.45 -3.65
CA HIS A 234 17.56 -5.08 -3.77
C HIS A 234 18.21 -4.39 -4.97
N LEU A 235 17.43 -3.58 -5.70
CA LEU A 235 17.85 -2.92 -6.93
C LEU A 235 17.98 -1.42 -6.73
N ASP A 236 19.14 -0.86 -7.13
CA ASP A 236 19.33 0.58 -7.19
C ASP A 236 19.05 1.12 -8.60
N LEU A 237 17.86 1.70 -8.79
CA LEU A 237 17.51 2.32 -10.07
C LEU A 237 18.36 3.55 -10.39
N SER A 238 18.99 4.17 -9.39
CA SER A 238 19.84 5.36 -9.60
C SER A 238 21.18 4.99 -10.23
N ALA A 239 21.64 3.75 -10.02
CA ALA A 239 22.86 3.21 -10.63
C ALA A 239 22.70 2.94 -12.15
N MET A 240 21.46 2.97 -12.66
CA MET A 240 21.19 2.91 -14.08
C MET A 240 21.43 4.27 -14.74
N PRO A 241 22.09 4.31 -15.91
CA PRO A 241 22.26 5.57 -16.62
C PRO A 241 20.89 6.14 -17.02
N PRO A 242 20.65 7.45 -16.85
CA PRO A 242 19.49 8.09 -17.44
C PRO A 242 19.56 7.98 -18.96
N VAL A 243 18.39 7.94 -19.60
CA VAL A 243 18.30 8.06 -21.06
C VAL A 243 18.34 9.54 -21.41
N THR A 244 18.92 9.92 -22.55
CA THR A 244 18.99 11.31 -22.99
C THR A 244 17.69 11.73 -23.71
N PRO A 245 17.32 13.03 -23.76
CA PRO A 245 16.13 13.49 -24.47
C PRO A 245 16.11 13.08 -25.96
N ARG A 246 17.30 13.02 -26.57
CA ARG A 246 17.49 12.58 -27.96
C ARG A 246 17.19 11.09 -28.10
N GLN A 247 17.72 10.28 -27.20
CA GLN A 247 17.44 8.84 -27.15
C GLN A 247 15.94 8.60 -26.94
N MET A 248 15.27 9.29 -26.02
CA MET A 248 13.82 9.17 -25.82
C MET A 248 13.01 9.53 -27.07
N ARG A 249 13.33 10.60 -27.80
CA ARG A 249 12.65 10.97 -29.05
C ARG A 249 12.83 9.91 -30.14
N ALA A 250 14.03 9.36 -30.28
CA ALA A 250 14.30 8.27 -31.23
C ALA A 250 13.54 6.97 -30.87
N ILE A 251 13.29 6.77 -29.58
CA ILE A 251 12.71 5.58 -28.97
C ILE A 251 11.16 5.64 -28.96
N ALA A 252 10.56 6.80 -28.67
CA ALA A 252 9.12 6.98 -28.49
C ALA A 252 8.40 7.66 -29.68
N GLY A 253 9.14 8.18 -30.67
CA GLY A 253 8.61 9.01 -31.75
C GLY A 253 8.60 10.52 -31.40
N PRO A 254 8.07 11.38 -32.29
CA PRO A 254 7.99 12.82 -32.04
C PRO A 254 6.99 13.09 -30.91
N ALA A 255 7.50 13.22 -29.70
CA ALA A 255 6.79 13.78 -28.55
C ALA A 255 7.65 14.91 -28.01
N ASP A 256 7.01 15.98 -27.53
CA ASP A 256 7.71 17.09 -26.89
C ASP A 256 8.27 16.61 -25.55
N VAL A 257 9.58 16.33 -25.56
CA VAL A 257 10.36 15.97 -24.37
C VAL A 257 10.83 17.27 -23.75
N ILE A 258 10.41 17.54 -22.51
CA ILE A 258 10.65 18.83 -21.86
C ILE A 258 11.62 18.62 -20.71
N ASN A 259 12.91 18.91 -20.94
CA ASN A 259 13.87 19.39 -19.94
C ASN A 259 15.20 19.82 -20.61
N GLN A 260 15.62 21.08 -20.43
CA GLN A 260 16.95 21.60 -20.82
C GLN A 260 17.92 21.74 -19.61
N GLY A 261 17.57 21.26 -18.41
CA GLY A 261 18.43 21.43 -17.23
C GLY A 261 18.21 20.39 -16.13
N GLY A 262 19.04 19.33 -16.13
CA GLY A 262 19.33 18.53 -14.93
C GLY A 262 18.67 17.14 -14.85
N GLN A 263 19.53 16.11 -14.86
CA GLN A 263 19.47 14.70 -14.40
C GLN A 263 18.17 13.84 -14.46
N THR A 264 16.99 14.36 -14.76
CA THR A 264 15.74 13.59 -14.89
C THR A 264 14.90 14.06 -16.08
N LEU A 265 14.35 13.11 -16.86
CA LEU A 265 13.56 13.39 -18.06
C LEU A 265 12.06 13.28 -17.87
N LEU A 266 11.33 14.14 -18.58
CA LEU A 266 9.89 14.35 -18.47
C LEU A 266 9.25 14.45 -19.85
N ARG A 267 8.04 13.90 -19.99
CA ARG A 267 7.29 13.83 -21.25
C ARG A 267 5.86 14.33 -21.04
N GLU A 268 5.35 15.10 -21.99
CA GLU A 268 3.95 15.51 -22.06
C GLU A 268 3.02 14.30 -22.35
N GLU A 269 1.82 14.31 -21.75
CA GLU A 269 0.85 13.22 -21.90
C GLU A 269 -0.01 13.37 -23.16
N ALA A 270 0.01 12.36 -24.04
CA ALA A 270 -0.85 12.26 -25.21
C ALA A 270 -1.90 11.13 -25.06
N ALA A 271 -3.03 11.25 -25.76
CA ALA A 271 -4.17 10.32 -25.71
C ALA A 271 -3.81 8.86 -26.08
N PRO A 272 -4.51 7.84 -25.54
CA PRO A 272 -4.04 6.44 -25.59
C PRO A 272 -4.31 5.79 -26.95
N TYR A 273 -3.26 5.26 -27.58
CA TYR A 273 -3.34 4.38 -28.74
C TYR A 273 -3.23 2.90 -28.35
N ALA A 274 -3.84 2.08 -29.20
CA ALA A 274 -4.26 0.70 -29.02
C ALA A 274 -3.19 -0.35 -28.66
N PHE A 275 -3.71 -1.45 -28.10
CA PHE A 275 -3.06 -2.58 -27.44
C PHE A 275 -2.15 -3.47 -28.31
N ASP A 276 -1.23 -4.12 -27.59
CA ASP A 276 -0.35 -5.25 -27.90
C ASP A 276 -0.57 -5.99 -29.24
N SER A 277 0.29 -5.71 -30.21
CA SER A 277 0.43 -6.47 -31.46
C SER A 277 1.83 -7.06 -31.60
N LYS A 278 2.00 -8.05 -32.49
CA LYS A 278 3.34 -8.55 -32.90
C LYS A 278 4.27 -7.41 -33.33
N ASP A 279 3.71 -6.34 -33.90
CA ASP A 279 4.45 -5.14 -34.25
C ASP A 279 4.83 -4.29 -33.04
N ALA A 280 4.08 -4.31 -31.93
CA ALA A 280 4.49 -3.66 -30.69
C ALA A 280 5.75 -4.32 -30.11
N ARG A 281 5.83 -5.66 -30.15
CA ARG A 281 7.01 -6.43 -29.73
C ARG A 281 8.21 -6.23 -30.65
N ARG A 282 8.00 -6.19 -31.98
CA ARG A 282 9.06 -5.85 -32.94
C ARG A 282 9.60 -4.43 -32.69
N ARG A 283 8.70 -3.47 -32.48
CA ARG A 283 9.05 -2.07 -32.16
C ARG A 283 9.86 -1.95 -30.88
N LYS A 284 9.55 -2.70 -29.81
CA LYS A 284 10.36 -2.74 -28.58
C LYS A 284 11.80 -3.21 -28.82
N ARG A 285 11.99 -4.28 -29.59
CA ARG A 285 13.34 -4.79 -29.92
C ARG A 285 14.13 -3.80 -30.77
N GLU A 286 13.50 -3.21 -31.79
CA GLU A 286 14.12 -2.18 -32.63
C GLU A 286 14.44 -0.89 -31.82
N ARG A 287 13.64 -0.57 -30.79
CA ARG A 287 13.83 0.57 -29.89
C ARG A 287 15.10 0.40 -29.03
N LEU A 288 15.31 -0.79 -28.49
CA LEU A 288 16.50 -1.12 -27.69
C LEU A 288 17.79 -1.13 -28.53
N LEU A 289 17.74 -1.68 -29.75
CA LEU A 289 18.91 -1.68 -30.65
C LEU A 289 19.29 -0.26 -31.09
N ARG A 290 18.29 0.60 -31.34
CA ARG A 290 18.52 2.02 -31.61
C ARG A 290 19.17 2.75 -30.43
N TYR A 291 18.81 2.40 -29.20
CA TYR A 291 19.41 2.97 -27.99
C TYR A 291 20.92 2.68 -27.90
N ILE A 292 21.32 1.42 -28.13
CA ILE A 292 22.74 1.00 -28.13
C ILE A 292 23.53 1.76 -29.20
N SER A 293 22.96 1.89 -30.41
CA SER A 293 23.59 2.66 -31.49
C SER A 293 23.83 4.12 -31.10
N LEU A 294 22.83 4.77 -30.49
CA LEU A 294 22.93 6.17 -30.07
C LEU A 294 23.94 6.38 -28.95
N MET A 295 24.07 5.44 -28.01
CA MET A 295 25.09 5.54 -26.97
C MET A 295 26.51 5.51 -27.56
N ARG A 296 26.76 4.67 -28.57
CA ARG A 296 28.05 4.63 -29.27
C ARG A 296 28.33 5.94 -30.01
N GLU A 297 27.33 6.49 -30.68
CA GLU A 297 27.45 7.79 -31.37
C GLU A 297 27.78 8.96 -30.42
N GLU A 298 27.37 8.88 -29.15
CA GLU A 298 27.59 9.90 -28.12
C GLU A 298 28.90 9.68 -27.32
N GLY A 299 29.75 8.75 -27.75
CA GLY A 299 31.04 8.48 -27.10
C GLY A 299 30.92 7.70 -25.78
N LEU A 300 29.74 7.15 -25.47
CA LEU A 300 29.49 6.27 -24.33
C LEU A 300 29.74 4.80 -24.72
N GLU A 301 30.91 4.53 -25.33
CA GLU A 301 31.25 3.18 -25.81
C GLU A 301 31.27 2.17 -24.67
N ALA A 302 31.83 2.53 -23.51
CA ALA A 302 31.89 1.66 -22.34
C ALA A 302 30.48 1.28 -21.84
N GLU A 303 29.55 2.23 -21.77
CA GLU A 303 28.17 1.95 -21.35
C GLU A 303 27.37 1.21 -22.42
N ALA A 304 27.65 1.44 -23.70
CA ALA A 304 27.01 0.74 -24.81
C ALA A 304 27.48 -0.73 -24.87
N GLU A 305 28.79 -0.96 -24.73
CA GLU A 305 29.38 -2.29 -24.59
C GLU A 305 28.86 -2.98 -23.34
N LEU A 306 28.70 -2.27 -22.21
CA LEU A 306 28.14 -2.85 -20.99
C LEU A 306 26.67 -3.22 -21.15
N LEU A 307 25.89 -2.45 -21.92
CA LEU A 307 24.48 -2.74 -22.19
C LEU A 307 24.32 -3.92 -23.16
N GLU A 308 25.15 -3.98 -24.20
CA GLU A 308 25.17 -5.06 -25.18
C GLU A 308 25.77 -6.35 -24.60
N ALA A 309 26.84 -6.25 -23.81
CA ALA A 309 27.37 -7.35 -23.01
C ALA A 309 26.38 -7.76 -21.91
N SER A 310 25.57 -6.87 -21.36
CA SER A 310 24.46 -7.21 -20.47
C SER A 310 23.34 -7.99 -21.20
N MET A 311 23.13 -7.73 -22.49
CA MET A 311 22.24 -8.56 -23.33
C MET A 311 22.82 -9.97 -23.55
N GLN A 312 24.14 -10.13 -23.53
CA GLN A 312 24.84 -11.40 -23.77
C GLN A 312 25.26 -12.14 -22.49
N SER A 313 25.46 -11.43 -21.38
CA SER A 313 26.01 -11.87 -20.09
C SER A 313 25.38 -11.04 -18.96
N ARG A 314 24.44 -11.64 -18.23
CA ARG A 314 23.65 -10.98 -17.16
C ARG A 314 24.45 -10.59 -15.91
N LEU A 315 25.66 -11.11 -15.73
CA LEU A 315 26.39 -11.09 -14.46
C LEU A 315 26.97 -9.72 -14.09
N GLY A 316 27.51 -8.96 -15.05
CA GLY A 316 28.15 -7.66 -14.78
C GLY A 316 27.16 -6.56 -14.37
N LEU A 317 26.00 -6.52 -15.03
CA LEU A 317 24.95 -5.54 -14.71
C LEU A 317 24.26 -5.86 -13.37
N GLN A 318 24.08 -7.15 -13.06
CA GLN A 318 23.57 -7.58 -11.76
C GLN A 318 24.43 -7.06 -10.61
N ALA A 319 25.77 -7.18 -10.70
CA ALA A 319 26.68 -6.71 -9.66
C ALA A 319 26.63 -5.19 -9.44
N LYS A 320 26.39 -4.40 -10.50
CA LYS A 320 26.32 -2.93 -10.41
C LYS A 320 25.02 -2.42 -9.78
N ILE A 321 23.90 -3.11 -10.00
CA ILE A 321 22.57 -2.70 -9.54
C ILE A 321 22.21 -3.33 -8.19
N ALA A 322 22.76 -4.51 -7.89
CA ALA A 322 22.48 -5.25 -6.67
C ALA A 322 23.00 -4.51 -5.44
N ARG A 323 22.10 -4.22 -4.51
CA ARG A 323 22.42 -3.81 -3.14
C ARG A 323 22.25 -4.99 -2.19
N GLY A 324 23.23 -5.20 -1.32
CA GLY A 324 23.24 -6.31 -0.35
C GLY A 324 22.39 -6.10 0.90
N GLN A 325 21.89 -4.87 1.15
CA GLN A 325 21.05 -4.59 2.32
C GLN A 325 19.76 -3.88 1.91
N PRO A 326 18.63 -4.21 2.56
CA PRO A 326 17.38 -3.52 2.32
C PRO A 326 17.45 -2.10 2.88
N GLY A 327 16.69 -1.16 2.29
CA GLY A 327 16.49 0.15 2.91
C GLY A 327 15.76 0.10 4.27
N ARG A 328 15.11 -1.03 4.61
CA ARG A 328 14.36 -1.28 5.87
C ARG A 328 14.38 -2.76 6.27
N ILE A 329 14.26 -3.04 7.57
CA ILE A 329 14.32 -4.39 8.17
C ILE A 329 13.08 -5.22 7.78
N GLU A 330 13.24 -6.53 7.58
CA GLU A 330 12.20 -7.47 7.11
C GLU A 330 10.91 -7.48 7.97
N GLY A 331 10.99 -7.07 9.24
CA GLY A 331 9.84 -6.95 10.15
C GLY A 331 8.95 -5.72 9.98
N ASP A 332 9.27 -4.80 9.07
CA ASP A 332 8.66 -3.46 8.97
C ASP A 332 7.54 -3.35 7.92
N THR A 333 6.75 -4.40 7.71
CA THR A 333 5.64 -4.42 6.75
C THR A 333 4.28 -4.23 7.40
N SER A 334 3.33 -3.58 6.70
CA SER A 334 1.96 -3.40 7.22
C SER A 334 1.25 -4.72 7.55
N VAL A 335 1.59 -5.81 6.86
CA VAL A 335 1.03 -7.14 7.12
C VAL A 335 1.52 -7.67 8.47
N VAL A 336 2.82 -7.56 8.75
CA VAL A 336 3.39 -7.98 10.04
C VAL A 336 2.85 -7.13 11.18
N ILE A 337 2.65 -5.83 10.96
CA ILE A 337 2.02 -4.93 11.94
C ILE A 337 0.58 -5.38 12.22
N ASP A 338 -0.22 -5.61 11.19
CA ASP A 338 -1.59 -6.09 11.35
C ASP A 338 -1.63 -7.46 12.06
N GLN A 339 -0.72 -8.39 11.75
CA GLN A 339 -0.64 -9.68 12.44
C GLN A 339 -0.27 -9.53 13.92
N LYS A 340 0.72 -8.69 14.24
CA LYS A 340 1.11 -8.40 15.63
C LYS A 340 -0.01 -7.72 16.39
N ALA A 341 -0.68 -6.73 15.78
CA ALA A 341 -1.81 -6.04 16.37
C ALA A 341 -2.99 -6.98 16.61
N ALA A 342 -3.30 -7.86 15.66
CA ALA A 342 -4.33 -8.88 15.82
C ALA A 342 -4.00 -9.85 16.96
N ALA A 343 -2.75 -10.34 17.03
CA ALA A 343 -2.31 -11.24 18.09
C ALA A 343 -2.38 -10.58 19.49
N ALA A 344 -1.97 -9.32 19.61
CA ALA A 344 -2.09 -8.55 20.84
C ALA A 344 -3.56 -8.36 21.25
N SER A 345 -4.41 -7.99 20.29
CA SER A 345 -5.85 -7.78 20.54
C SER A 345 -6.55 -9.07 20.99
N VAL A 346 -6.17 -10.23 20.43
CA VAL A 346 -6.71 -11.53 20.86
C VAL A 346 -6.37 -11.81 22.32
N ARG A 347 -5.16 -11.48 22.77
CA ARG A 347 -4.76 -11.64 24.18
C ARG A 347 -5.56 -10.71 25.09
N GLU A 348 -5.66 -9.43 24.74
CA GLU A 348 -6.45 -8.44 25.51
C GLU A 348 -7.94 -8.85 25.61
N LEU A 349 -8.53 -9.35 24.51
CA LEU A 349 -9.91 -9.85 24.52
C LEU A 349 -10.08 -11.10 25.39
N GLN A 350 -9.09 -11.98 25.44
CA GLN A 350 -9.10 -13.14 26.34
C GLN A 350 -9.04 -12.70 27.81
N GLU A 351 -8.20 -11.73 28.15
CA GLU A 351 -8.10 -11.17 29.51
C GLU A 351 -9.40 -10.48 29.93
N ILE A 352 -9.97 -9.62 29.07
CA ILE A 352 -11.26 -8.96 29.34
C ILE A 352 -12.37 -10.00 29.53
N ARG A 353 -12.39 -11.05 28.70
CA ARG A 353 -13.37 -12.14 28.83
C ARG A 353 -13.24 -12.85 30.16
N GLN A 354 -12.02 -13.17 30.60
CA GLN A 354 -11.79 -13.78 31.92
C GLN A 354 -12.30 -12.89 33.06
N LEU A 355 -12.00 -11.60 33.01
CA LEU A 355 -12.47 -10.62 34.01
C LEU A 355 -14.02 -10.54 34.04
N LEU A 356 -14.67 -10.56 32.88
CA LEU A 356 -16.13 -10.55 32.80
C LEU A 356 -16.76 -11.85 33.33
N GLU A 357 -16.17 -13.01 33.01
CA GLU A 357 -16.62 -14.31 33.51
C GLU A 357 -16.47 -14.41 35.03
N GLU A 358 -15.38 -13.89 35.59
CA GLU A 358 -15.16 -13.84 37.04
C GLU A 358 -16.13 -12.88 37.73
N LYS A 359 -16.34 -11.68 37.18
CA LYS A 359 -17.33 -10.73 37.68
C LYS A 359 -18.74 -11.31 37.64
N HIS A 360 -19.09 -12.03 36.58
CA HIS A 360 -20.40 -12.69 36.49
C HIS A 360 -20.56 -13.78 37.56
N ARG A 361 -19.51 -14.57 37.80
CA ARG A 361 -19.50 -15.61 38.85
C ARG A 361 -19.67 -15.01 40.24
N GLN A 362 -18.98 -13.91 40.54
CA GLN A 362 -19.13 -13.19 41.81
C GLN A 362 -20.57 -12.66 41.98
N GLN A 363 -21.16 -12.11 40.92
CA GLN A 363 -22.55 -11.65 40.95
C GLN A 363 -23.55 -12.79 41.20
N GLN A 364 -23.32 -13.98 40.65
CA GLN A 364 -24.15 -15.16 40.92
C GLN A 364 -24.07 -15.57 42.39
N VAL A 365 -22.87 -15.64 42.96
CA VAL A 365 -22.68 -15.97 44.39
C VAL A 365 -23.40 -14.96 45.29
N VAL A 366 -23.29 -13.66 44.99
CA VAL A 366 -24.00 -12.62 45.75
C VAL A 366 -25.52 -12.79 45.64
N LYS A 367 -26.03 -13.16 44.46
CA LYS A 367 -27.46 -13.40 44.25
C LYS A 367 -27.96 -14.59 45.05
N GLU A 368 -27.21 -15.69 45.05
CA GLU A 368 -27.52 -16.91 45.81
C GLU A 368 -27.52 -16.63 47.32
N GLN A 369 -26.51 -15.91 47.83
CA GLN A 369 -26.46 -15.50 49.24
C GLN A 369 -27.64 -14.59 49.64
N GLN A 370 -28.06 -13.67 48.76
CA GLN A 370 -29.22 -12.82 49.00
C GLN A 370 -30.54 -13.63 49.01
N GLU A 371 -30.67 -14.65 48.15
CA GLU A 371 -31.83 -15.54 48.16
C GLU A 371 -31.86 -16.42 49.41
N GLU A 372 -30.72 -16.96 49.85
CA GLU A 372 -30.61 -17.70 51.11
C GLU A 372 -30.96 -16.82 52.31
N GLN A 373 -30.44 -15.59 52.38
CA GLN A 373 -30.80 -14.64 53.42
C GLN A 373 -32.30 -14.35 53.45
N LYS A 374 -32.93 -14.14 52.29
CA LYS A 374 -34.39 -13.94 52.20
C LYS A 374 -35.17 -15.15 52.70
N LYS A 375 -34.76 -16.36 52.34
CA LYS A 375 -35.38 -17.60 52.82
C LYS A 375 -35.23 -17.74 54.34
N ALA A 376 -34.05 -17.46 54.88
CA ALA A 376 -33.80 -17.51 56.32
C ALA A 376 -34.66 -16.48 57.08
N TYR A 377 -34.79 -15.26 56.56
CA TYR A 377 -35.61 -14.22 57.17
C TYR A 377 -37.10 -14.58 57.15
N ALA A 378 -37.59 -15.15 56.04
CA ALA A 378 -38.97 -15.62 55.92
C ALA A 378 -39.26 -16.78 56.89
N ALA A 379 -38.34 -17.72 57.05
CA ALA A 379 -38.46 -18.83 57.99
C ALA A 379 -38.48 -18.34 59.45
N ALA A 380 -37.63 -17.38 59.81
CA ALA A 380 -37.62 -16.78 61.15
C ALA A 380 -38.93 -16.02 61.46
N ALA A 381 -39.46 -15.26 60.49
CA ALA A 381 -40.74 -14.58 60.63
C ALA A 381 -41.91 -15.57 60.82
N ALA A 382 -41.92 -16.68 60.08
CA ALA A 382 -42.92 -17.73 60.23
C ALA A 382 -42.85 -18.39 61.63
N ALA A 383 -41.63 -18.68 62.14
CA ALA A 383 -41.44 -19.24 63.47
C ALA A 383 -41.93 -18.30 64.59
N GLN A 384 -41.70 -16.99 64.47
CA GLN A 384 -42.22 -16.00 65.41
C GLN A 384 -43.76 -15.93 65.41
N GLN A 385 -44.40 -16.03 64.24
CA GLN A 385 -45.87 -16.07 64.17
C GLN A 385 -46.45 -17.32 64.84
N VAL A 386 -45.78 -18.48 64.74
CA VAL A 386 -46.20 -19.71 65.43
C VAL A 386 -46.08 -19.55 66.95
N GLN A 387 -44.99 -18.96 67.45
CA GLN A 387 -44.83 -18.68 68.89
C GLN A 387 -45.87 -17.69 69.42
N GLN A 388 -46.23 -16.65 68.67
CA GLN A 388 -47.27 -15.69 69.07
C GLN A 388 -48.67 -16.33 69.13
N ARG A 389 -48.95 -17.34 68.31
CA ARG A 389 -50.22 -18.10 68.37
C ARG A 389 -50.30 -19.10 69.53
N GLN A 390 -49.16 -19.47 70.12
CA GLN A 390 -49.08 -20.37 71.28
C GLN A 390 -49.01 -19.61 72.62
N ALA A 391 -49.02 -18.27 72.60
CA ALA A 391 -49.04 -17.47 73.81
C ALA A 391 -50.41 -17.63 74.52
N PRO A 392 -50.44 -17.92 75.84
CA PRO A 392 -51.68 -18.14 76.57
C PRO A 392 -52.55 -16.88 76.60
N ALA A 393 -53.85 -17.05 76.36
CA ALA A 393 -54.80 -15.95 76.35
C ALA A 393 -54.84 -15.22 77.70
N PRO A 394 -54.90 -13.87 77.71
CA PRO A 394 -54.94 -13.11 78.95
C PRO A 394 -56.24 -13.41 79.72
N PRO A 395 -56.20 -13.45 81.07
CA PRO A 395 -57.34 -13.82 81.88
C PRO A 395 -58.47 -12.78 81.72
N GLN A 396 -59.68 -13.27 81.45
CA GLN A 396 -60.86 -12.43 81.28
C GLN A 396 -61.25 -11.77 82.61
N ALA A 397 -61.29 -10.44 82.62
CA ALA A 397 -61.82 -9.67 83.75
C ALA A 397 -63.36 -9.77 83.77
N GLY A 398 -63.89 -10.29 84.87
CA GLY A 398 -65.33 -10.44 85.10
C GLY A 398 -66.05 -9.09 85.33
N PRO A 399 -67.37 -9.03 85.04
CA PRO A 399 -68.13 -7.78 85.02
C PRO A 399 -68.44 -7.29 86.44
N LYS A 400 -68.42 -5.97 86.63
CA LYS A 400 -69.00 -5.26 87.77
C LYS A 400 -70.11 -4.33 87.29
#